data_AF-A0A2V7G710-F1
#
_entry.id   AF-A0A2V7G710-F1
#
_cell.length_a   1.000
_cell.length_b   1.000
_cell.length_c   1.000
_cell.angle_alpha   90.00
_cell.angle_beta   90.00
_cell.angle_gamma   90.00
#
_symmetry.space_group_name_H-M   'P 1'
#
loop_
_entity.id
_entity.type
_entity.pdbx_description
1 polymer ?
#
loop_
_entity_poly.entity_id
_entity_poly.type
_entity_poly.pdbx_seq_one_letter_code
_entity_poly.pdbx_strand_id
1 'polypeptide(L)'
;MKLFAKVENICAAALILAFFLPWVSIGGLFTIPGYKIPDIVQALSGLGSSLAEMGNETGQASQGTPAVTYAIYGLYLIPLLAVYFLVRAGTGKSTKGVGLAAGLLPVAAFAFVFLKGGMGALKVLGFGAFLTIASAIGLLLYVTGVVKARETAGVGAQ
;
A
#
# COMPACT_ATOMS: atom_id res chain seq x y z
N MET A 1 19.88 -13.21 -12.86
CA MET A 1 19.04 -11.99 -12.96
C MET A 1 19.12 -11.22 -11.64
N LYS A 2 19.56 -9.97 -11.63
CA LYS A 2 19.60 -9.17 -10.40
C LYS A 2 18.23 -8.51 -10.17
N LEU A 3 17.28 -9.27 -9.62
CA LEU A 3 15.90 -8.79 -9.37
C LEU A 3 15.90 -7.48 -8.55
N PHE A 4 16.76 -7.35 -7.56
CA PHE A 4 16.83 -6.16 -6.70
C PHE A 4 17.78 -5.06 -7.20
N ALA A 5 18.33 -5.16 -8.41
CA ALA A 5 19.14 -4.07 -8.98
C ALA A 5 18.28 -2.85 -9.38
N LYS A 6 16.97 -3.04 -9.55
CA LYS A 6 16.05 -1.95 -9.87
C LYS A 6 15.37 -1.44 -8.60
N VAL A 7 15.37 -0.12 -8.43
CA VAL A 7 14.76 0.53 -7.27
C VAL A 7 13.25 0.26 -7.20
N GLU A 8 12.55 0.15 -8.33
CA GLU A 8 11.14 -0.23 -8.37
C GLU A 8 10.84 -1.59 -7.70
N ASN A 9 11.77 -2.55 -7.82
CA ASN A 9 11.64 -3.86 -7.18
C ASN A 9 11.93 -3.78 -5.67
N ILE A 10 12.82 -2.88 -5.25
CA ILE A 10 13.06 -2.58 -3.84
C ILE A 10 11.81 -1.94 -3.23
N CYS A 11 11.19 -0.96 -3.91
CA CYS A 11 9.95 -0.34 -3.46
C CYS A 11 8.80 -1.36 -3.35
N ALA A 12 8.65 -2.26 -4.32
CA ALA A 12 7.65 -3.31 -4.26
C ALA A 12 7.91 -4.30 -3.10
N ALA A 13 9.17 -4.68 -2.85
CA ALA A 13 9.51 -5.49 -1.69
C ALA A 13 9.27 -4.75 -0.37
N ALA A 14 9.61 -3.46 -0.31
CA ALA A 14 9.35 -2.61 0.84
C ALA A 14 7.84 -2.47 1.12
N LEU A 15 6.97 -2.45 0.10
CA LEU A 15 5.51 -2.49 0.29
C LEU A 15 5.06 -3.76 1.02
N ILE A 16 5.59 -4.92 0.64
CA ILE A 16 5.25 -6.21 1.28
C ILE A 16 5.74 -6.21 2.71
N LEU A 17 7.01 -5.85 2.91
CA LEU A 17 7.62 -5.80 4.24
C LEU A 17 6.90 -4.81 5.14
N ALA A 18 6.59 -3.61 4.65
CA ALA A 18 5.88 -2.62 5.43
C ALA A 18 4.45 -3.08 5.79
N PHE A 19 3.78 -3.77 4.89
CA PHE A 19 2.44 -4.25 5.21
C PHE A 19 2.45 -5.29 6.33
N PHE A 20 3.38 -6.25 6.29
CA PHE A 20 3.37 -7.41 7.18
C PHE A 20 4.28 -7.30 8.41
N LEU A 21 5.24 -6.38 8.47
CA LEU A 21 6.11 -6.32 9.63
C LEU A 21 5.31 -5.91 10.87
N PRO A 22 5.37 -6.67 11.98
CA PRO A 22 5.06 -6.14 13.28
C PRO A 22 6.16 -5.13 13.62
N TRP A 23 5.79 -3.86 13.56
CA TRP A 23 6.71 -2.75 13.76
C TRP A 23 7.28 -2.83 15.18
N VAL A 24 8.61 -2.71 15.25
CA VAL A 24 9.45 -3.28 16.32
C VAL A 24 8.95 -2.96 17.72
N SER A 25 8.84 -3.99 18.56
CA SER A 25 8.78 -3.86 20.02
C SER A 25 10.15 -4.21 20.59
N ILE A 26 10.96 -3.21 20.93
CA ILE A 26 12.28 -3.44 21.54
C ILE A 26 12.05 -3.71 23.04
N GLY A 27 12.03 -5.00 23.42
CA GLY A 27 12.03 -5.43 24.82
C GLY A 27 10.89 -4.90 25.69
N GLY A 28 9.74 -4.56 25.10
CA GLY A 28 8.58 -3.99 25.82
C GLY A 28 8.72 -2.50 26.23
N LEU A 29 9.84 -1.84 25.92
CA LEU A 29 10.11 -0.44 26.29
C LEU A 29 9.73 0.56 25.20
N PHE A 30 9.86 0.16 23.92
CA PHE A 30 9.45 0.98 22.77
C PHE A 30 8.63 0.13 21.81
N THR A 31 7.33 0.37 21.75
CA THR A 31 6.41 -0.25 20.78
C THR A 31 6.11 0.75 19.69
N ILE A 32 6.71 0.56 18.51
CA ILE A 32 6.34 1.34 17.33
C ILE A 32 5.05 0.70 16.79
N PRO A 33 3.89 1.38 16.83
CA PRO A 33 2.63 0.75 16.45
C PRO A 33 2.64 0.43 14.96
N GLY A 34 2.22 -0.80 14.68
CA GLY A 34 2.09 -1.28 13.32
C GLY A 34 0.82 -0.89 12.60
N TYR A 35 0.50 -1.63 11.53
CA TYR A 35 -0.80 -1.53 10.88
C TYR A 35 -1.90 -1.88 11.88
N LYS A 36 -2.61 -0.86 12.39
CA LYS A 36 -3.82 -1.07 13.19
C LYS A 36 -4.97 -1.35 12.24
N ILE A 37 -5.04 -2.59 11.76
CA ILE A 37 -6.04 -3.03 10.77
C ILE A 37 -7.45 -2.65 11.22
N PRO A 38 -7.89 -2.85 12.48
CA PRO A 38 -9.23 -2.44 12.92
C PRO A 38 -9.50 -0.94 12.75
N ASP A 39 -8.57 -0.08 13.16
CA ASP A 39 -8.74 1.39 13.08
C ASP A 39 -8.76 1.88 11.63
N ILE A 40 -7.89 1.32 10.79
CA ILE A 40 -7.80 1.66 9.36
C ILE A 40 -9.04 1.15 8.61
N VAL A 41 -9.51 -0.05 8.95
CA VAL A 41 -10.74 -0.61 8.41
C VAL A 41 -11.93 0.23 8.84
N GLN A 42 -11.99 0.71 10.08
CA GLN A 42 -13.07 1.60 10.52
C GLN A 42 -13.07 2.91 9.72
N ALA A 43 -11.88 3.51 9.48
CA ALA A 43 -11.74 4.69 8.63
C ALA A 43 -12.15 4.42 7.16
N LEU A 44 -11.80 3.24 6.62
CA LEU A 44 -12.17 2.81 5.27
C LEU A 44 -13.61 2.31 5.16
N SER A 45 -14.26 1.92 6.25
CA SER A 45 -15.66 1.47 6.22
C SER A 45 -16.59 2.62 5.84
N GLY A 46 -16.24 3.85 6.24
CA GLY A 46 -16.90 5.07 5.76
C GLY A 46 -16.68 5.36 4.26
N LEU A 47 -15.62 4.81 3.65
CA LEU A 47 -15.44 4.80 2.19
C LEU A 47 -16.33 3.75 1.55
N GLY A 48 -16.31 2.53 2.08
CA GLY A 48 -17.09 1.40 1.57
C GLY A 48 -18.60 1.69 1.56
N SER A 49 -19.12 2.38 2.59
CA SER A 49 -20.50 2.85 2.59
C SER A 49 -20.75 3.92 1.53
N SER A 50 -19.87 4.92 1.37
CA SER A 50 -20.04 5.98 0.36
C SER A 50 -19.91 5.49 -1.08
N LEU A 51 -19.07 4.48 -1.34
CA LEU A 51 -18.93 3.87 -2.66
C LEU A 51 -20.10 2.92 -2.96
N ALA A 52 -20.59 2.20 -1.95
CA ALA A 52 -21.82 1.42 -2.06
C ALA A 52 -23.04 2.32 -2.33
N GLU A 53 -23.11 3.49 -1.70
CA GLU A 53 -24.14 4.51 -1.98
C GLU A 53 -24.01 5.07 -3.39
N MET A 54 -22.80 5.29 -3.90
CA MET A 54 -22.56 5.80 -5.26
C MET A 54 -22.86 4.77 -6.35
N GLY A 55 -22.77 3.48 -6.04
CA GLY A 55 -23.04 2.38 -6.97
C GLY A 55 -24.47 1.82 -6.92
N ASN A 56 -25.33 2.33 -6.03
CA ASN A 56 -26.65 1.77 -5.78
C ASN A 56 -27.79 2.71 -6.19
N GLU A 57 -28.09 2.79 -7.49
CA GLU A 57 -29.35 3.33 -7.99
C GLU A 57 -30.47 2.26 -8.04
N THR A 58 -30.30 1.08 -7.44
CA THR A 58 -31.33 0.03 -7.47
C THR A 58 -31.34 -0.84 -6.21
N GLY A 59 -32.06 -0.37 -5.19
CA GLY A 59 -32.82 -1.23 -4.27
C GLY A 59 -32.03 -2.07 -3.25
N GLN A 60 -32.40 -1.90 -1.98
CA GLN A 60 -32.03 -2.71 -0.81
C GLN A 60 -30.58 -2.58 -0.33
N ALA A 61 -30.40 -1.64 0.60
CA ALA A 61 -29.34 -1.69 1.59
C ALA A 61 -29.38 -3.04 2.33
N SER A 62 -28.45 -3.95 2.00
CA SER A 62 -28.17 -5.11 2.85
C SER A 62 -27.57 -4.60 4.16
N GLN A 63 -28.43 -4.55 5.18
CA GLN A 63 -28.03 -4.47 6.57
C GLN A 63 -27.14 -5.67 6.90
N GLY A 64 -25.92 -5.40 7.37
CA GLY A 64 -25.01 -6.42 7.90
C GLY A 64 -23.64 -6.41 7.24
N THR A 65 -22.73 -5.60 7.78
CA THR A 65 -21.28 -5.89 7.71
C THR A 65 -20.55 -5.98 6.33
N PRO A 66 -20.98 -5.38 5.19
CA PRO A 66 -20.23 -5.57 3.92
C PRO A 66 -19.02 -4.62 3.81
N ALA A 67 -19.19 -3.34 4.15
CA ALA A 67 -18.18 -2.29 3.90
C ALA A 67 -16.86 -2.52 4.64
N VAL A 68 -16.93 -2.97 5.90
CA VAL A 68 -15.78 -3.36 6.73
C VAL A 68 -15.01 -4.51 6.06
N THR A 69 -15.73 -5.52 5.57
CA THR A 69 -15.17 -6.71 4.93
C THR A 69 -14.48 -6.37 3.62
N TYR A 70 -15.11 -5.53 2.78
CA TYR A 70 -14.50 -5.06 1.53
C TYR A 70 -13.27 -4.17 1.77
N ALA A 71 -13.30 -3.34 2.83
CA ALA A 71 -12.14 -2.54 3.22
C ALA A 71 -10.95 -3.43 3.64
N ILE A 72 -11.20 -4.52 4.37
CA ILE A 72 -10.16 -5.51 4.72
C ILE A 72 -9.56 -6.11 3.44
N TYR A 73 -10.40 -6.59 2.51
CA TYR A 73 -9.91 -7.16 1.25
C TYR A 73 -9.14 -6.15 0.40
N GLY A 74 -9.60 -4.90 0.33
CA GLY A 74 -8.89 -3.82 -0.34
C GLY A 74 -7.51 -3.55 0.27
N LEU A 75 -7.39 -3.63 1.60
CA LEU A 75 -6.12 -3.49 2.28
C LEU A 75 -5.12 -4.60 1.90
N TYR A 76 -5.57 -5.86 1.91
CA TYR A 76 -4.76 -7.01 1.54
C TYR A 76 -4.42 -7.07 0.04
N LEU A 77 -5.11 -6.29 -0.79
CA LEU A 77 -4.76 -6.17 -2.21
C LEU A 77 -3.38 -5.48 -2.41
N ILE A 78 -2.96 -4.62 -1.48
CA ILE A 78 -1.66 -3.92 -1.55
C ILE A 78 -0.48 -4.90 -1.63
N PRO A 79 -0.25 -5.80 -0.65
CA PRO A 79 0.85 -6.75 -0.73
C PRO A 79 0.70 -7.74 -1.88
N LEU A 80 -0.53 -8.13 -2.26
CA LEU A 80 -0.75 -9.04 -3.39
C LEU A 80 -0.33 -8.41 -4.71
N LEU A 81 -0.67 -7.14 -4.95
CA LEU A 81 -0.23 -6.40 -6.14
C LEU A 81 1.28 -6.21 -6.16
N ALA A 82 1.91 -5.99 -5.01
CA ALA A 82 3.37 -5.88 -4.90
C ALA A 82 4.07 -7.22 -5.19
N VAL A 83 3.55 -8.35 -4.70
CA VAL A 83 4.04 -9.69 -5.07
C VAL A 83 3.88 -9.94 -6.56
N TYR A 84 2.70 -9.64 -7.12
CA TYR A 84 2.45 -9.81 -8.55
C TYR A 84 3.38 -8.95 -9.41
N PHE A 85 3.68 -7.72 -8.96
CA PHE A 85 4.67 -6.85 -9.60
C PHE A 85 6.05 -7.53 -9.64
N LEU A 86 6.54 -8.06 -8.52
CA LEU A 86 7.83 -8.75 -8.44
C LEU A 86 7.89 -9.99 -9.34
N VAL A 87 6.80 -10.77 -9.40
CA VAL A 87 6.70 -11.93 -10.29
C VAL A 87 6.77 -11.51 -11.76
N ARG A 88 6.06 -10.44 -12.15
CA ARG A 88 6.16 -9.90 -13.52
C ARG A 88 7.56 -9.36 -13.82
N ALA A 89 8.18 -8.67 -12.86
CA ALA A 89 9.55 -8.17 -12.99
C ALA A 89 10.54 -9.32 -13.20
N GLY A 90 10.42 -10.42 -12.45
CA GLY A 90 11.27 -11.60 -12.57
C GLY A 90 11.05 -12.38 -13.87
N THR A 91 9.86 -12.31 -14.47
CA THR A 91 9.55 -12.94 -15.77
C THR A 91 9.82 -12.02 -16.97
N GLY A 92 10.38 -10.82 -16.75
CA GLY A 92 10.67 -9.84 -17.81
C GLY A 92 9.43 -9.24 -18.47
N LYS A 93 8.24 -9.46 -17.90
CA LYS A 93 6.97 -8.92 -18.42
C LYS A 93 6.82 -7.45 -18.01
N SER A 94 6.05 -6.68 -18.78
CA SER A 94 5.76 -5.28 -18.45
C SER A 94 5.17 -5.15 -17.04
N THR A 95 5.80 -4.34 -16.21
CA THR A 95 5.41 -4.12 -14.82
C THR A 95 4.60 -2.83 -14.64
N LYS A 96 4.44 -2.02 -15.70
CA LYS A 96 3.89 -0.66 -15.61
C LYS A 96 2.48 -0.59 -15.03
N GLY A 97 1.55 -1.38 -15.59
CA GLY A 97 0.16 -1.39 -15.11
C GLY A 97 0.04 -1.90 -13.67
N VAL A 98 0.79 -2.95 -13.33
CA VAL A 98 0.76 -3.53 -11.97
C VAL A 98 1.41 -2.59 -10.97
N GLY A 99 2.51 -1.94 -11.33
CA GLY A 99 3.21 -0.98 -10.47
C GLY A 99 2.37 0.27 -10.22
N LEU A 100 1.64 0.74 -11.24
CA LEU A 100 0.65 1.80 -11.07
C LEU A 100 -0.45 1.38 -10.09
N ALA A 101 -1.03 0.19 -10.25
CA ALA A 101 -2.06 -0.29 -9.33
C ALA A 101 -1.53 -0.45 -7.89
N ALA A 102 -0.36 -1.08 -7.73
CA ALA A 102 0.29 -1.32 -6.44
C ALA A 102 0.67 -0.01 -5.72
N GLY A 103 1.05 1.03 -6.47
CA GLY A 103 1.39 2.33 -5.93
C GLY A 103 0.18 3.25 -5.70
N LEU A 104 -0.75 3.31 -6.64
CA LEU A 104 -1.91 4.21 -6.56
C LEU A 104 -2.87 3.80 -5.44
N LEU A 105 -3.10 2.50 -5.26
CA LEU A 105 -4.09 2.00 -4.31
C LEU A 105 -3.81 2.49 -2.87
N PRO A 106 -2.61 2.30 -2.27
CA PRO A 106 -2.31 2.82 -0.94
C PRO A 106 -2.24 4.36 -0.89
N VAL A 107 -1.76 5.04 -1.94
CA VAL A 107 -1.69 6.52 -1.99
C VAL A 107 -3.08 7.14 -2.03
N ALA A 108 -3.99 6.60 -2.85
CA ALA A 108 -5.37 7.06 -2.96
C ALA A 108 -6.15 6.78 -1.67
N ALA A 109 -5.96 5.59 -1.07
CA ALA A 109 -6.57 5.25 0.21
C ALA A 109 -6.11 6.22 1.32
N PHE A 110 -4.81 6.52 1.39
CA PHE A 110 -4.28 7.53 2.32
C PHE A 110 -4.86 8.92 2.05
N ALA A 111 -4.85 9.38 0.80
CA ALA A 111 -5.39 10.69 0.43
C ALA A 111 -6.86 10.82 0.86
N PHE A 112 -7.68 9.80 0.64
CA PHE A 112 -9.07 9.80 1.07
C PHE A 112 -9.21 9.92 2.60
N VAL A 113 -8.50 9.08 3.35
CA VAL A 113 -8.53 9.10 4.82
C VAL A 113 -8.02 10.45 5.35
N PHE A 114 -6.99 11.01 4.74
CA PHE A 114 -6.44 12.32 5.10
C PHE A 114 -7.41 13.47 4.80
N LEU A 115 -8.08 13.46 3.63
CA LEU A 115 -9.07 14.49 3.27
C LEU A 115 -10.29 14.46 4.20
N LYS A 116 -10.71 13.28 4.68
CA LYS A 116 -11.85 13.15 5.60
C LYS A 116 -11.49 13.34 7.07
N GLY A 117 -10.32 12.87 7.49
CA GLY A 117 -9.88 12.88 8.89
C GLY A 117 -8.93 14.03 9.25
N GLY A 118 -8.47 14.81 8.28
CA GLY A 118 -7.47 15.86 8.46
C GLY A 118 -6.20 15.36 9.15
N MET A 119 -5.63 16.17 10.05
CA MET A 119 -4.49 15.76 10.87
C MET A 119 -4.79 14.59 11.82
N GLY A 120 -6.07 14.29 12.08
CA GLY A 120 -6.49 13.12 12.87
C GLY A 120 -6.12 11.79 12.19
N ALA A 121 -6.10 11.76 10.85
CA ALA A 121 -5.68 10.59 10.08
C ALA A 121 -4.25 10.16 10.40
N LEU A 122 -3.35 11.12 10.67
CA LEU A 122 -1.95 10.85 11.01
C LEU A 122 -1.80 10.13 12.36
N LYS A 123 -2.78 10.25 13.26
CA LYS A 123 -2.78 9.53 14.55
C LYS A 123 -3.18 8.06 14.39
N VAL A 124 -3.94 7.74 13.34
CA VAL A 124 -4.40 6.38 13.02
C VAL A 124 -3.34 5.61 12.24
N LEU A 125 -2.50 6.32 11.48
CA LEU A 125 -1.42 5.75 10.69
C LEU A 125 -0.24 5.39 11.58
N GLY A 126 -0.07 4.09 11.83
CA GLY A 126 1.16 3.56 12.42
C GLY A 126 2.36 3.79 11.49
N PHE A 127 3.57 3.59 12.04
CA PHE A 127 4.83 3.75 11.30
C PHE A 127 4.83 2.94 9.99
N GLY A 128 4.15 1.80 10.00
CA GLY A 128 4.04 0.99 8.81
C GLY A 128 3.22 1.54 7.68
N ALA A 129 2.12 2.21 8.00
CA ALA A 129 1.34 2.86 6.98
C ALA A 129 2.15 3.98 6.31
N PHE A 130 2.99 4.71 7.06
CA PHE A 130 3.92 5.68 6.48
C PHE A 130 4.92 5.04 5.52
N LEU A 131 5.52 3.91 5.90
CA LEU A 131 6.46 3.21 5.02
C LEU A 131 5.78 2.60 3.79
N THR A 132 4.55 2.11 3.93
CA THR A 132 3.72 1.69 2.80
C THR A 132 3.47 2.85 1.84
N ILE A 133 3.09 4.03 2.35
CA ILE A 133 2.85 5.23 1.52
C ILE A 133 4.16 5.70 0.85
N ALA A 134 5.27 5.77 1.59
CA ALA A 134 6.56 6.16 1.04
C ALA A 134 7.04 5.21 -0.06
N SER A 135 6.90 3.89 0.16
CA SER A 135 7.26 2.86 -0.81
C SER A 135 6.35 2.91 -2.04
N ALA A 136 5.06 3.20 -1.85
CA ALA A 136 4.09 3.37 -2.93
C ALA A 136 4.40 4.59 -3.81
N ILE A 137 4.71 5.74 -3.19
CA ILE A 137 5.13 6.95 -3.90
C ILE A 137 6.41 6.67 -4.69
N GLY A 138 7.40 6.03 -4.06
CA GLY A 138 8.63 5.61 -4.73
C GLY A 138 8.32 4.74 -5.97
N LEU A 139 7.49 3.71 -5.80
CA LEU A 139 7.08 2.83 -6.89
C LEU A 139 6.40 3.61 -8.04
N LEU A 140 5.49 4.53 -7.73
CA LEU A 140 4.83 5.37 -8.74
C LEU A 140 5.82 6.24 -9.52
N LEU A 141 6.74 6.90 -8.82
CA LEU A 141 7.74 7.76 -9.45
C LEU A 141 8.64 7.01 -10.43
N TYR A 142 9.03 5.77 -10.09
CA TYR A 142 9.84 4.93 -10.99
C TYR A 142 9.02 4.37 -12.15
N VAL A 143 7.82 3.86 -11.88
CA VAL A 143 6.98 3.22 -12.90
C VAL A 143 6.43 4.22 -13.93
N THR A 144 6.19 5.46 -13.51
CA THR A 144 5.80 6.56 -14.40
C THR A 144 6.99 7.15 -15.16
N GLY A 145 8.23 6.83 -14.76
CA GLY A 145 9.44 7.36 -15.37
C GLY A 145 9.77 8.80 -14.97
N VAL A 146 9.06 9.37 -13.99
CA VAL A 146 9.38 10.68 -13.40
C VAL A 146 10.77 10.66 -12.75
N VAL A 147 11.11 9.54 -12.11
CA VAL A 147 12.46 9.26 -11.63
C VAL A 147 13.06 8.13 -12.47
N LYS A 148 14.15 8.42 -13.18
CA LYS A 148 14.94 7.38 -13.84
C LYS A 148 15.75 6.63 -12.78
N ALA A 149 15.52 5.33 -12.65
CA ALA A 149 16.42 4.48 -11.88
C ALA A 149 17.81 4.53 -12.52
N ARG A 150 18.81 5.06 -11.81
CA ARG A 150 20.20 4.67 -12.09
C ARG A 150 20.27 3.19 -11.78
N GLU A 151 20.65 2.37 -12.76
CA GLU A 151 21.19 1.05 -12.43
C GLU A 151 22.29 1.30 -11.40
N THR A 152 22.16 0.72 -10.21
CA THR A 152 23.28 0.64 -9.28
C THR A 152 24.33 -0.22 -9.97
N ALA A 153 25.23 0.43 -10.71
CA ALA A 153 26.51 -0.13 -11.10
C ALA A 153 27.14 -0.71 -9.84
N GLY A 154 27.70 -1.91 -9.97
CA GLY A 154 27.91 -2.85 -8.88
C GLY A 154 28.50 -2.25 -7.61
N VAL A 155 27.84 -2.52 -6.49
CA VAL A 155 28.59 -2.82 -5.26
C VAL A 155 29.30 -4.14 -5.54
N GLY A 156 30.55 -4.04 -6.00
CA GLY A 156 31.36 -5.16 -6.48
C GLY A 156 32.37 -4.74 -7.55
N ALA A 157 33.07 -3.64 -7.32
CA ALA A 157 34.39 -3.39 -7.89
C ALA A 157 35.34 -3.23 -6.70
N GLN A 158 35.75 -4.37 -6.13
CA GLN A 158 37.03 -4.66 -5.51
C GLN A 158 37.05 -6.14 -5.13
#